data_AF-W4PLE9-F1
#
_entry.id   AF-W4PLE9-F1
#
_cell.length_a   1.000
_cell.length_b   1.000
_cell.length_c   1.000
_cell.angle_alpha   90.00
_cell.angle_beta   90.00
_cell.angle_gamma   90.00
#
_symmetry.space_group_name_H-M   'P 1'
#
loop_
_entity.id
_entity.type
_entity.pdbx_description
1 polymer ?
#
loop_
_entity_poly.entity_id
_entity_poly.type
_entity_poly.pdbx_seq_one_letter_code
_entity_poly.pdbx_strand_id
1 'polypeptide(L)'
;MLPSSTSLTKGKKMVLMNTLNTDELGKSMIACVDSDYDFLLQEATHTSRKINRNKYIFQTYAYAIENYHCYAASLHEVCVQATLNDRPTLDFEAYLSRYSEIVYPLFLWNIWFYRRRDTYTFPMYDFNNCTALRDINLKHPGHSLDALQRRVNRELDALENHFPDLTAKVNGMRGELKKLGLVPQTTYLYMQGHHIMNNVVMKLLIPVCTALRRERELEIRRLAGHDEQFRNELTGYENSLVNVEVVLRRNVAYKTLFHYEWLKHDIQEYLKNGVPKSQAATSVPKKG
;
A
#
# COMPACT_ATOMS: atom_id res chain seq x y z
N MET A 1 2.52 15.76 11.73
CA MET A 1 3.89 16.27 11.48
C MET A 1 4.58 16.35 12.82
N LEU A 2 5.67 15.59 13.04
CA LEU A 2 6.43 15.69 14.29
C LEU A 2 7.18 17.03 14.26
N PRO A 3 6.93 17.95 15.22
CA PRO A 3 7.55 19.26 15.21
C PRO A 3 9.05 19.14 15.54
N SER A 4 9.88 19.86 14.80
CA SER A 4 11.28 20.12 15.13
C SER A 4 11.39 21.58 15.55
N SER A 5 11.88 21.85 16.77
CA SER A 5 12.01 23.21 17.31
C SER A 5 13.15 24.02 16.68
N THR A 6 13.99 23.39 15.85
CA THR A 6 15.23 23.99 15.34
C THR A 6 15.35 23.97 13.82
N SER A 7 14.44 23.33 13.09
CA SER A 7 14.57 23.18 11.64
C SER A 7 13.24 22.84 10.95
N LEU A 8 13.00 23.48 9.80
CA LEU A 8 11.89 23.19 8.87
C LEU A 8 12.18 22.01 7.92
N THR A 9 13.29 21.31 8.13
CA THR A 9 13.80 20.36 7.15
C THR A 9 12.99 19.06 7.21
N LYS A 10 12.43 18.67 6.06
CA LYS A 10 11.49 17.55 5.92
C LYS A 10 12.23 16.22 5.91
N GLY A 11 11.67 15.21 6.58
CA GLY A 11 12.10 13.82 6.44
C GLY A 11 11.98 13.02 7.74
N LYS A 12 11.28 11.88 7.67
CA LYS A 12 11.11 10.93 8.79
C LYS A 12 12.44 10.63 9.49
N LYS A 13 13.52 10.41 8.74
CA LYS A 13 14.85 10.10 9.30
C LYS A 13 15.41 11.22 10.17
N MET A 14 15.26 12.48 9.78
CA MET A 14 15.78 13.61 10.55
C MET A 14 14.93 13.87 11.79
N VAL A 15 13.60 13.85 11.64
CA VAL A 15 12.72 14.10 12.77
C VAL A 15 12.80 12.95 13.76
N LEU A 16 12.85 11.70 13.29
CA LEU A 16 13.13 10.58 14.16
C LEU A 16 14.52 10.69 14.80
N MET A 17 15.59 11.06 14.10
CA MET A 17 16.91 11.21 14.76
C MET A 17 16.90 12.27 15.87
N ASN A 18 16.18 13.37 15.68
CA ASN A 18 16.06 14.43 16.67
C ASN A 18 15.11 14.03 17.82
N THR A 19 13.93 13.48 17.52
CA THR A 19 12.90 13.07 18.49
C THR A 19 13.22 11.74 19.20
N LEU A 20 13.96 10.82 18.59
CA LEU A 20 14.40 9.56 19.21
C LEU A 20 15.45 9.78 20.30
N ASN A 21 16.14 10.92 20.26
CA ASN A 21 17.19 11.27 21.22
C ASN A 21 16.72 12.36 22.21
N THR A 22 15.44 12.75 22.20
CA THR A 22 14.92 13.73 23.17
C THR A 22 14.42 13.04 24.43
N ASP A 23 14.70 13.64 25.58
CA ASP A 23 14.20 13.20 26.90
C ASP A 23 12.68 13.29 27.06
N GLU A 24 11.98 13.84 26.05
CA GLU A 24 10.53 14.06 26.00
C GLU A 24 9.74 12.89 25.38
N LEU A 25 10.39 12.05 24.57
CA LEU A 25 9.73 10.90 23.95
C LEU A 25 9.32 9.89 25.03
N GLY A 26 8.01 9.69 25.18
CA GLY A 26 7.41 8.86 26.23
C GLY A 26 7.04 9.57 27.52
N LYS A 27 7.53 10.80 27.77
CA LYS A 27 7.02 11.65 28.87
C LYS A 27 5.80 12.45 28.44
N SER A 28 5.92 13.11 27.30
CA SER A 28 4.91 14.05 26.80
C SER A 28 4.51 13.78 25.34
N MET A 29 5.17 12.82 24.68
CA MET A 29 5.05 12.60 23.24
C MET A 29 5.06 11.11 22.87
N ILE A 30 4.17 10.74 21.95
CA ILE A 30 4.27 9.51 21.14
C ILE A 30 4.49 9.89 19.68
N ALA A 31 5.24 9.06 18.95
CA ALA A 31 5.48 9.27 17.52
C ALA A 31 4.69 8.24 16.71
N CYS A 32 3.97 8.70 15.69
CA CYS A 32 3.33 7.84 14.70
C CYS A 32 3.97 8.07 13.34
N VAL A 33 4.50 7.03 12.72
CA VAL A 33 5.25 7.12 11.46
C VAL A 33 4.80 6.08 10.45
N ASP A 34 4.99 6.35 9.17
CA ASP A 34 4.92 5.29 8.16
C ASP A 34 6.06 4.30 8.37
N SER A 35 5.96 3.08 7.86
CA SER A 35 7.01 2.08 8.04
C SER A 35 8.23 2.35 7.16
N ASP A 36 8.06 2.73 5.88
CA ASP A 36 9.18 2.86 4.92
C ASP A 36 10.17 1.67 4.96
N TYR A 37 9.63 0.45 4.99
CA TYR A 37 10.34 -0.81 5.25
C TYR A 37 10.85 -1.07 6.67
N ASP A 38 10.89 -0.10 7.59
CA ASP A 38 11.47 -0.32 8.94
C ASP A 38 10.85 -1.53 9.67
N PHE A 39 9.56 -1.82 9.43
CA PHE A 39 8.90 -3.02 9.94
C PHE A 39 9.44 -4.29 9.28
N LEU A 40 9.68 -4.34 7.97
CA LEU A 40 10.25 -5.53 7.31
C LEU A 40 11.75 -5.69 7.53
N LEU A 41 12.48 -4.58 7.69
CA LEU A 41 13.92 -4.58 7.95
C LEU A 41 14.24 -5.02 9.37
N GLN A 42 13.27 -4.96 10.29
CA GLN A 42 13.43 -5.41 11.68
C GLN A 42 14.70 -4.81 12.31
N GLU A 43 15.70 -5.61 12.59
CA GLU A 43 16.94 -5.22 13.28
C GLU A 43 18.12 -4.99 12.32
N ALA A 44 17.88 -4.99 11.00
CA ALA A 44 18.92 -4.89 9.98
C ALA A 44 19.54 -3.48 9.89
N THR A 45 18.78 -2.43 10.19
CA THR A 45 19.29 -1.05 10.19
C THR A 45 19.21 -0.43 11.59
N HIS A 46 19.98 0.64 11.79
CA HIS A 46 19.91 1.41 13.03
C HIS A 46 18.53 2.03 13.25
N THR A 47 17.95 2.58 12.18
CA THR A 47 16.62 3.20 12.20
C THR A 47 15.55 2.17 12.55
N SER A 48 15.52 1.05 11.81
CA SER A 48 14.54 -0.01 12.03
C SER A 48 14.65 -0.59 13.44
N ARG A 49 15.87 -0.83 13.95
CA ARG A 49 16.10 -1.25 15.35
C ARG A 49 15.54 -0.23 16.36
N LYS A 50 15.79 1.07 16.16
CA LYS A 50 15.27 2.12 17.05
C LYS A 50 13.74 2.17 17.02
N ILE A 51 13.10 2.13 15.85
CA ILE A 51 11.64 2.20 15.71
C ILE A 51 10.96 0.96 16.28
N ASN A 52 11.50 -0.23 16.00
CA ASN A 52 10.88 -1.50 16.40
C ASN A 52 11.00 -1.76 17.91
N ARG A 53 12.05 -1.29 18.57
CA ARG A 53 12.25 -1.45 20.02
C ARG A 53 11.62 -0.36 20.87
N ASN A 54 11.29 0.79 20.29
CA ASN A 54 10.79 1.93 21.06
C ASN A 54 9.28 1.82 21.29
N LYS A 55 8.88 1.71 22.56
CA LYS A 55 7.47 1.58 22.98
C LYS A 55 6.63 2.84 22.78
N TYR A 56 7.25 3.98 22.52
CA TYR A 56 6.58 5.26 22.31
C TYR A 56 6.47 5.64 20.82
N ILE A 57 6.92 4.77 19.92
CA ILE A 57 6.81 4.96 18.48
C ILE A 57 5.85 3.93 17.95
N PHE A 58 4.77 4.33 17.32
CA PHE A 58 3.87 3.48 16.54
C PHE A 58 4.16 3.65 15.06
N GLN A 59 4.04 2.57 14.30
CA GLN A 59 4.21 2.64 12.85
C GLN A 59 3.09 1.90 12.14
N THR A 60 2.86 2.22 10.87
CA THR A 60 2.07 1.35 10.01
C THR A 60 2.74 -0.02 9.90
N TYR A 61 1.95 -1.09 9.82
CA TYR A 61 2.48 -2.43 9.52
C TYR A 61 2.48 -2.73 8.02
N ALA A 62 1.72 -1.96 7.24
CA ALA A 62 1.94 -1.73 5.82
C ALA A 62 3.08 -0.71 5.59
N TYR A 63 3.51 -0.53 4.35
CA TYR A 63 4.61 0.41 4.02
C TYR A 63 4.32 1.84 4.49
N ALA A 64 3.13 2.37 4.19
CA ALA A 64 2.65 3.69 4.59
C ALA A 64 1.12 3.75 4.62
N ILE A 65 0.56 4.89 5.04
CA ILE A 65 -0.89 5.14 5.04
C ILE A 65 -1.53 4.99 3.65
N GLU A 66 -0.84 5.33 2.57
CA GLU A 66 -1.35 5.16 1.20
C GLU A 66 -1.70 3.70 0.90
N ASN A 67 -0.93 2.74 1.44
CA ASN A 67 -1.18 1.32 1.25
C ASN A 67 -2.49 0.89 1.92
N TYR A 68 -2.84 1.49 3.06
CA TYR A 68 -4.14 1.27 3.70
C TYR A 68 -5.28 1.85 2.88
N HIS A 69 -5.14 3.07 2.36
CA HIS A 69 -6.13 3.62 1.43
C HIS A 69 -6.34 2.74 0.20
N CYS A 70 -5.28 2.05 -0.25
CA CYS A 70 -5.28 1.11 -1.36
C CYS A 70 -5.76 -0.31 -1.01
N TYR A 71 -6.43 -0.51 0.13
CA TYR A 71 -6.90 -1.85 0.53
C TYR A 71 -7.90 -2.43 -0.49
N ALA A 72 -7.57 -3.58 -1.09
CA ALA A 72 -8.21 -4.10 -2.30
C ALA A 72 -9.73 -4.29 -2.14
N ALA A 73 -10.16 -4.89 -1.03
CA ALA A 73 -11.56 -5.16 -0.73
C ALA A 73 -12.43 -3.90 -0.60
N SER A 74 -11.82 -2.73 -0.44
CA SER A 74 -12.52 -1.45 -0.34
C SER A 74 -12.60 -0.66 -1.65
N LEU A 75 -11.85 -1.06 -2.67
CA LEU A 75 -11.71 -0.27 -3.90
C LEU A 75 -12.99 -0.22 -4.74
N HIS A 76 -13.84 -1.26 -4.66
CA HIS A 76 -15.15 -1.22 -5.30
C HIS A 76 -16.00 -0.08 -4.74
N GLU A 77 -16.11 0.01 -3.42
CA GLU A 77 -16.86 1.06 -2.72
C GLU A 77 -16.30 2.47 -3.01
N VAL A 78 -14.98 2.59 -3.16
CA VAL A 78 -14.34 3.84 -3.62
C VAL A 78 -14.86 4.25 -5.01
N CYS A 79 -15.00 3.30 -5.95
CA CYS A 79 -15.60 3.57 -7.25
C CYS A 79 -17.08 3.97 -7.14
N VAL A 80 -17.85 3.28 -6.27
CA VAL A 80 -19.27 3.60 -6.04
C VAL A 80 -19.42 5.02 -5.53
N GLN A 81 -18.69 5.42 -4.49
CA GLN A 81 -18.75 6.78 -3.95
C GLN A 81 -18.30 7.85 -4.95
N ALA A 82 -17.35 7.53 -5.84
CA ALA A 82 -16.86 8.46 -6.85
C ALA A 82 -17.79 8.60 -8.08
N THR A 83 -18.72 7.66 -8.28
CA THR A 83 -19.51 7.56 -9.52
C THR A 83 -21.01 7.38 -9.31
N LEU A 84 -21.46 7.13 -8.09
CA LEU A 84 -22.84 6.77 -7.75
C LEU A 84 -23.36 5.57 -8.56
N ASN A 85 -22.48 4.63 -8.88
CA ASN A 85 -22.76 3.43 -9.68
C ASN A 85 -22.05 2.23 -9.06
N ASP A 86 -22.82 1.21 -8.69
CA ASP A 86 -22.37 0.01 -7.96
C ASP A 86 -22.10 -1.19 -8.87
N ARG A 87 -22.09 -1.01 -10.19
CA ARG A 87 -21.88 -2.13 -11.11
C ARG A 87 -20.50 -2.76 -10.92
N PRO A 88 -20.40 -4.09 -10.74
CA PRO A 88 -19.12 -4.78 -10.61
C PRO A 88 -18.39 -4.83 -11.96
N THR A 89 -17.43 -3.94 -12.15
CA THR A 89 -16.65 -3.81 -13.41
C THR A 89 -15.31 -4.56 -13.36
N LEU A 90 -14.68 -4.63 -12.18
CA LEU A 90 -13.39 -5.29 -11.97
C LEU A 90 -13.36 -5.91 -10.57
N ASP A 91 -12.87 -7.14 -10.47
CA ASP A 91 -12.51 -7.76 -9.19
C ASP A 91 -11.14 -7.25 -8.74
N PHE A 92 -11.14 -6.23 -7.88
CA PHE A 92 -9.92 -5.61 -7.37
C PHE A 92 -9.10 -6.55 -6.48
N GLU A 93 -9.74 -7.42 -5.71
CA GLU A 93 -9.07 -8.35 -4.80
C GLU A 93 -8.30 -9.40 -5.59
N ALA A 94 -8.96 -10.06 -6.55
CA ALA A 94 -8.30 -11.03 -7.43
C ALA A 94 -7.17 -10.37 -8.24
N TYR A 95 -7.41 -9.17 -8.78
CA TYR A 95 -6.41 -8.45 -9.58
C TYR A 95 -5.19 -8.07 -8.76
N LEU A 96 -5.36 -7.45 -7.57
CA LEU A 96 -4.25 -7.03 -6.72
C LEU A 96 -3.54 -8.21 -6.05
N SER A 97 -4.25 -9.29 -5.78
CA SER A 97 -3.64 -10.55 -5.35
C SER A 97 -2.70 -11.09 -6.42
N ARG A 98 -3.17 -11.17 -7.67
CA ARG A 98 -2.36 -11.65 -8.79
C ARG A 98 -1.18 -10.72 -9.08
N TYR A 99 -1.40 -9.40 -9.08
CA TYR A 99 -0.34 -8.40 -9.17
C TYR A 99 0.75 -8.65 -8.10
N SER A 100 0.34 -8.86 -6.85
CA SER A 100 1.25 -9.05 -5.72
C SER A 100 2.07 -10.32 -5.86
N GLU A 101 1.44 -11.42 -6.30
CA GLU A 101 2.15 -12.68 -6.56
C GLU A 101 3.22 -12.55 -7.64
N ILE A 102 2.91 -11.81 -8.72
CA ILE A 102 3.83 -11.55 -9.82
C ILE A 102 5.07 -10.81 -9.32
N VAL A 103 4.89 -9.74 -8.54
CA VAL A 103 6.00 -8.87 -8.10
C VAL A 103 6.74 -9.41 -6.87
N TYR A 104 6.15 -10.38 -6.15
CA TYR A 104 6.69 -10.87 -4.88
C TYR A 104 8.14 -11.35 -4.94
N PRO A 105 8.58 -12.18 -5.91
CA PRO A 105 9.97 -12.62 -5.96
C PRO A 105 10.94 -11.45 -6.12
N LEU A 106 10.57 -10.45 -6.95
CA LEU A 106 11.39 -9.26 -7.19
C LEU A 106 11.41 -8.34 -5.97
N PHE A 107 10.30 -8.27 -5.22
CA PHE A 107 10.21 -7.55 -3.96
C PHE A 107 11.18 -8.12 -2.91
N LEU A 108 11.36 -9.45 -2.86
CA LEU A 108 12.34 -10.07 -1.95
C LEU A 108 13.76 -9.60 -2.25
N TRP A 109 14.14 -9.47 -3.52
CA TRP A 109 15.43 -8.91 -3.90
C TRP A 109 15.58 -7.46 -3.43
N ASN A 110 14.54 -6.64 -3.57
CA ASN A 110 14.57 -5.27 -3.07
C ASN A 110 14.78 -5.23 -1.54
N ILE A 111 14.04 -6.02 -0.77
CA ILE A 111 14.22 -6.10 0.69
C ILE A 111 15.62 -6.61 1.07
N TRP A 112 16.17 -7.56 0.32
CA TRP A 112 17.51 -8.12 0.59
C TRP A 112 18.60 -7.05 0.56
N PHE A 113 18.63 -6.24 -0.51
CA PHE A 113 19.62 -5.16 -0.65
C PHE A 113 19.38 -4.05 0.38
N TYR A 114 18.13 -3.69 0.64
CA TYR A 114 17.79 -2.69 1.67
C TYR A 114 18.23 -3.11 3.08
N ARG A 115 18.10 -4.39 3.44
CA ARG A 115 18.62 -4.91 4.72
C ARG A 115 20.14 -4.77 4.85
N ARG A 116 20.85 -4.79 3.73
CA ARG A 116 22.30 -4.61 3.64
C ARG A 116 22.72 -3.15 3.48
N ARG A 117 21.76 -2.22 3.45
CA ARG A 117 21.97 -0.79 3.14
C ARG A 117 22.56 -0.55 1.76
N ASP A 118 22.40 -1.52 0.86
CA ASP A 118 22.71 -1.36 -0.55
C ASP A 118 21.48 -0.76 -1.23
N THR A 119 21.56 0.53 -1.51
CA THR A 119 20.51 1.27 -2.22
C THR A 119 20.90 1.57 -3.66
N TYR A 120 21.91 0.89 -4.20
CA TYR A 120 22.46 1.14 -5.54
C TYR A 120 22.30 -0.05 -6.48
N THR A 121 22.43 -1.29 -5.98
CA THR A 121 22.36 -2.48 -6.82
C THR A 121 20.96 -2.76 -7.38
N PHE A 122 19.93 -2.57 -6.55
CA PHE A 122 18.53 -2.66 -6.98
C PHE A 122 17.67 -1.65 -6.20
N PRO A 123 17.79 -0.35 -6.54
CA PRO A 123 17.13 0.73 -5.83
C PRO A 123 15.61 0.65 -5.95
N MET A 124 14.91 1.33 -5.03
CA MET A 124 13.44 1.47 -5.09
C MET A 124 12.95 1.99 -6.44
N TYR A 125 13.69 2.90 -7.08
CA TYR A 125 13.32 3.45 -8.38
C TYR A 125 13.21 2.37 -9.46
N ASP A 126 14.20 1.48 -9.55
CA ASP A 126 14.21 0.39 -10.53
C ASP A 126 13.11 -0.63 -10.25
N PHE A 127 12.93 -0.97 -8.96
CA PHE A 127 11.82 -1.82 -8.53
C PHE A 127 10.47 -1.23 -8.95
N ASN A 128 10.19 0.02 -8.59
CA ASN A 128 8.94 0.72 -8.92
C ASN A 128 8.73 0.83 -10.44
N ASN A 129 9.77 1.12 -11.21
CA ASN A 129 9.66 1.21 -12.67
C ASN A 129 9.28 -0.14 -13.28
N CYS A 130 9.85 -1.24 -12.78
CA CYS A 130 9.52 -2.58 -13.24
C CYS A 130 8.07 -2.94 -12.89
N THR A 131 7.63 -2.61 -11.67
CA THR A 131 6.34 -3.01 -11.11
C THR A 131 5.17 -2.08 -11.42
N ALA A 132 5.39 -0.95 -12.09
CA ALA A 132 4.32 -0.05 -12.50
C ALA A 132 3.33 -0.70 -13.48
N LEU A 133 2.04 -0.44 -13.31
CA LEU A 133 1.06 -0.76 -14.33
C LEU A 133 1.12 0.29 -15.46
N ARG A 134 1.04 -0.21 -16.69
CA ARG A 134 0.94 0.62 -17.90
C ARG A 134 -0.54 0.75 -18.27
N ASP A 135 -0.87 0.68 -19.55
CA ASP A 135 -2.25 0.79 -20.02
C ASP A 135 -3.10 -0.39 -19.53
N ILE A 136 -4.30 -0.06 -19.04
CA ILE A 136 -5.28 -1.03 -18.55
C ILE A 136 -6.45 -1.06 -19.52
N ASN A 137 -6.71 -2.23 -20.09
CA ASN A 137 -7.91 -2.50 -20.85
C ASN A 137 -8.90 -3.27 -19.98
N LEU A 138 -10.01 -2.65 -19.58
CA LEU A 138 -11.01 -3.29 -18.72
C LEU A 138 -11.69 -4.50 -19.35
N LYS A 139 -11.68 -4.64 -20.69
CA LYS A 139 -12.19 -5.86 -21.36
C LYS A 139 -11.25 -7.06 -21.16
N HIS A 140 -9.95 -6.80 -21.02
CA HIS A 140 -8.92 -7.82 -20.87
C HIS A 140 -7.88 -7.38 -19.82
N PRO A 141 -8.28 -7.26 -18.53
CA PRO A 141 -7.39 -6.78 -17.48
C PRO A 141 -6.19 -7.72 -17.25
N GLY A 142 -6.29 -9.00 -17.63
CA GLY A 142 -5.16 -9.93 -17.56
C GLY A 142 -3.95 -9.51 -18.40
N HIS A 143 -4.13 -8.82 -19.53
CA HIS A 143 -3.02 -8.46 -20.43
C HIS A 143 -1.99 -7.52 -19.78
N SER A 144 -2.44 -6.62 -18.91
CA SER A 144 -1.53 -5.75 -18.16
C SER A 144 -0.70 -6.52 -17.14
N LEU A 145 -1.28 -7.59 -16.55
CA LEU A 145 -0.58 -8.50 -15.65
C LEU A 145 0.41 -9.40 -16.41
N ASP A 146 0.06 -9.87 -17.61
CA ASP A 146 0.98 -10.65 -18.46
C ASP A 146 2.18 -9.80 -18.91
N ALA A 147 1.94 -8.53 -19.26
CA ALA A 147 2.99 -7.59 -19.58
C ALA A 147 3.88 -7.28 -18.35
N LEU A 148 3.29 -7.19 -17.15
CA LEU A 148 4.02 -7.04 -15.90
C LEU A 148 4.88 -8.26 -15.61
N GLN A 149 4.32 -9.47 -15.68
CA GLN A 149 5.03 -10.73 -15.44
C GLN A 149 6.25 -10.86 -16.35
N ARG A 150 6.12 -10.53 -17.64
CA ARG A 150 7.26 -10.56 -18.57
C ARG A 150 8.38 -9.60 -18.18
N ARG A 151 8.06 -8.39 -17.70
CA ARG A 151 9.07 -7.43 -17.22
C ARG A 151 9.73 -7.92 -15.93
N VAL A 152 8.92 -8.37 -14.97
CA VAL A 152 9.39 -8.87 -13.69
C VAL A 152 10.29 -10.08 -13.87
N ASN A 153 9.91 -11.04 -14.72
CA ASN A 153 10.74 -12.21 -14.99
C ASN A 153 12.08 -11.83 -15.61
N ARG A 154 12.11 -10.88 -16.55
CA ARG A 154 13.38 -10.41 -17.14
C ARG A 154 14.31 -9.79 -16.10
N GLU A 155 13.79 -8.96 -15.20
CA GLU A 155 14.59 -8.36 -14.13
C GLU A 155 15.03 -9.39 -13.09
N LEU A 156 14.17 -10.37 -12.79
CA LEU A 156 14.53 -11.51 -11.93
C LEU A 156 15.66 -12.33 -12.54
N ASP A 157 15.54 -12.71 -13.80
CA ASP A 157 16.58 -13.45 -14.52
C ASP A 157 17.90 -12.67 -14.53
N ALA A 158 17.85 -11.34 -14.71
CA ALA A 158 19.04 -10.49 -14.67
C ALA A 158 19.71 -10.51 -13.29
N LEU A 159 18.93 -10.36 -12.20
CA LEU A 159 19.44 -10.39 -10.84
C LEU A 159 19.99 -11.77 -10.44
N GLU A 160 19.28 -12.84 -10.79
CA GLU A 160 19.68 -14.22 -10.49
C GLU A 160 20.94 -14.63 -11.24
N ASN A 161 21.10 -14.19 -12.49
CA ASN A 161 22.33 -14.42 -13.26
C ASN A 161 23.50 -13.56 -12.77
N HIS A 162 23.25 -12.33 -12.32
CA HIS A 162 24.30 -11.46 -11.81
C HIS A 162 24.74 -11.85 -10.38
N PHE A 163 23.84 -12.41 -9.58
CA PHE A 163 24.07 -12.79 -8.19
C PHE A 163 23.60 -14.22 -7.85
N PRO A 164 24.15 -15.27 -8.51
CA PRO A 164 23.69 -16.65 -8.34
C PRO A 164 23.81 -17.13 -6.88
N ASP A 165 24.86 -16.71 -6.17
CA ASP A 165 25.10 -17.07 -4.76
C ASP A 165 24.12 -16.40 -3.77
N LEU A 166 23.35 -15.41 -4.22
CA LEU A 166 22.37 -14.71 -3.39
C LEU A 166 20.97 -15.29 -3.53
N THR A 167 20.64 -15.94 -4.65
CA THR A 167 19.28 -16.44 -4.96
C THR A 167 18.71 -17.32 -3.84
N ALA A 168 19.49 -18.28 -3.34
CA ALA A 168 19.07 -19.14 -2.24
C ALA A 168 18.83 -18.35 -0.94
N LYS A 169 19.66 -17.33 -0.66
CA LYS A 169 19.57 -16.51 0.54
C LYS A 169 18.37 -15.55 0.49
N VAL A 170 18.12 -14.95 -0.67
CA VAL A 170 16.94 -14.10 -0.93
C VAL A 170 15.67 -14.90 -0.73
N ASN A 171 15.59 -16.10 -1.33
CA ASN A 171 14.45 -16.99 -1.15
C ASN A 171 14.29 -17.49 0.30
N GLY A 172 15.39 -17.63 1.05
CA GLY A 172 15.37 -17.97 2.47
C GLY A 172 14.63 -16.97 3.36
N MET A 173 14.53 -15.69 2.95
CA MET A 173 13.82 -14.67 3.74
C MET A 173 12.30 -14.86 3.80
N ARG A 174 11.72 -15.69 2.93
CA ARG A 174 10.25 -15.92 2.86
C ARG A 174 9.67 -16.34 4.21
N GLY A 175 10.36 -17.23 4.93
CA GLY A 175 9.89 -17.78 6.20
C GLY A 175 9.79 -16.74 7.32
N GLU A 176 10.79 -15.87 7.45
CA GLU A 176 10.80 -14.81 8.46
C GLU A 176 9.87 -13.64 8.08
N LEU A 177 9.81 -13.27 6.80
CA LEU A 177 8.93 -12.19 6.36
C LEU A 177 7.44 -12.59 6.45
N LYS A 178 7.12 -13.87 6.25
CA LYS A 178 5.76 -14.40 6.47
C LYS A 178 5.28 -14.20 7.92
N LYS A 179 6.19 -14.28 8.90
CA LYS A 179 5.85 -14.00 10.31
C LYS A 179 5.48 -12.53 10.56
N LEU A 180 5.90 -11.63 9.68
CA LEU A 180 5.55 -10.21 9.67
C LEU A 180 4.29 -9.92 8.84
N GLY A 181 3.56 -10.96 8.40
CA GLY A 181 2.36 -10.84 7.57
C GLY A 181 2.63 -10.67 6.08
N LEU A 182 3.89 -10.63 5.63
CA LEU A 182 4.22 -10.54 4.21
C LEU A 182 3.99 -11.88 3.54
N VAL A 183 2.91 -11.99 2.78
CA VAL A 183 2.58 -13.14 1.94
C VAL A 183 2.46 -12.72 0.47
N PRO A 184 2.67 -13.63 -0.50
CA PRO A 184 2.67 -13.28 -1.92
C PRO A 184 1.44 -12.49 -2.36
N GLN A 185 0.26 -12.87 -1.89
CA GLN A 185 -1.04 -12.30 -2.28
C GLN A 185 -1.25 -10.85 -1.81
N THR A 186 -0.52 -10.38 -0.80
CA THR A 186 -0.70 -9.03 -0.24
C THR A 186 0.59 -8.21 -0.23
N THR A 187 1.58 -8.63 -1.02
CA THR A 187 2.87 -7.94 -1.18
C THR A 187 2.74 -6.46 -1.45
N TYR A 188 1.73 -6.05 -2.24
CA TYR A 188 1.50 -4.64 -2.57
C TYR A 188 1.30 -3.74 -1.34
N LEU A 189 0.81 -4.27 -0.20
CA LEU A 189 0.67 -3.50 1.05
C LEU A 189 2.02 -3.09 1.64
N TYR A 190 3.10 -3.76 1.24
CA TYR A 190 4.45 -3.53 1.73
C TYR A 190 5.34 -2.78 0.74
N MET A 191 4.84 -2.42 -0.44
CA MET A 191 5.57 -1.66 -1.46
C MET A 191 5.38 -0.15 -1.25
N GLN A 192 6.24 0.68 -1.87
CA GLN A 192 6.17 2.14 -1.68
C GLN A 192 4.77 2.71 -1.91
N GLY A 193 4.24 3.41 -0.90
CA GLY A 193 2.85 3.88 -0.86
C GLY A 193 2.44 4.72 -2.08
N HIS A 194 3.20 5.75 -2.41
CA HIS A 194 2.93 6.57 -3.61
C HIS A 194 3.03 5.79 -4.92
N HIS A 195 3.92 4.80 -5.01
CA HIS A 195 4.00 3.94 -6.20
C HIS A 195 2.73 3.12 -6.36
N ILE A 196 2.29 2.44 -5.30
CA ILE A 196 1.06 1.64 -5.29
C ILE A 196 -0.16 2.50 -5.59
N MET A 197 -0.29 3.66 -4.95
CA MET A 197 -1.42 4.55 -5.19
C MET A 197 -1.44 5.03 -6.64
N ASN A 198 -0.36 5.66 -7.11
CA ASN A 198 -0.38 6.40 -8.37
C ASN A 198 -0.18 5.52 -9.61
N ASN A 199 0.69 4.50 -9.51
CA ASN A 199 1.13 3.69 -10.65
C ASN A 199 0.50 2.30 -10.70
N VAL A 200 -0.32 1.94 -9.71
CA VAL A 200 -1.03 0.64 -9.67
C VAL A 200 -2.52 0.88 -9.49
N VAL A 201 -2.94 1.39 -8.33
CA VAL A 201 -4.36 1.51 -7.98
C VAL A 201 -5.07 2.57 -8.83
N MET A 202 -4.52 3.77 -8.96
CA MET A 202 -5.13 4.81 -9.80
C MET A 202 -5.18 4.43 -11.29
N LYS A 203 -4.25 3.59 -11.77
CA LYS A 203 -4.29 3.01 -13.12
C LYS A 203 -5.48 2.07 -13.33
N LEU A 204 -6.03 1.50 -12.27
CA LEU A 204 -7.26 0.69 -12.29
C LEU A 204 -8.50 1.56 -12.05
N LEU A 205 -8.48 2.41 -11.03
CA LEU A 205 -9.64 3.20 -10.62
C LEU A 205 -10.08 4.19 -11.69
N ILE A 206 -9.15 4.88 -12.36
CA ILE A 206 -9.49 5.89 -13.37
C ILE A 206 -10.30 5.27 -14.53
N PRO A 207 -9.83 4.18 -15.20
CA PRO A 207 -10.63 3.52 -16.23
C PRO A 207 -11.97 2.99 -15.70
N VAL A 208 -11.98 2.36 -14.52
CA VAL A 208 -13.22 1.80 -13.95
C VAL A 208 -14.25 2.90 -13.71
N CYS A 209 -13.87 3.99 -13.03
CA CYS A 209 -14.77 5.11 -12.78
C CYS A 209 -15.22 5.78 -14.09
N THR A 210 -14.36 5.84 -15.10
CA THR A 210 -14.72 6.39 -16.43
C THR A 210 -15.78 5.52 -17.11
N ALA A 211 -15.64 4.20 -17.05
CA ALA A 211 -16.62 3.27 -17.61
C ALA A 211 -17.97 3.35 -16.88
N LEU A 212 -17.95 3.37 -15.54
CA LEU A 212 -19.14 3.50 -14.70
C LEU A 212 -19.88 4.82 -14.93
N ARG A 213 -19.14 5.93 -15.10
CA ARG A 213 -19.73 7.24 -15.40
C ARG A 213 -20.43 7.24 -16.74
N ARG A 214 -19.73 6.77 -17.78
CA ARG A 214 -20.28 6.67 -19.13
C ARG A 214 -21.52 5.79 -19.18
N GLU A 215 -21.53 4.69 -18.44
CA GLU A 215 -22.71 3.84 -18.33
C GLU A 215 -23.91 4.60 -17.74
N ARG A 216 -23.69 5.32 -16.65
CA ARG A 216 -24.75 6.11 -15.99
C ARG A 216 -25.27 7.23 -16.89
N GLU A 217 -24.39 7.91 -17.62
CA GLU A 217 -24.77 8.94 -18.61
C GLU A 217 -25.63 8.35 -19.74
N LEU A 218 -25.27 7.16 -20.25
CA LEU A 218 -26.05 6.46 -21.27
C LEU A 218 -27.41 6.01 -20.74
N GLU A 219 -27.49 5.60 -19.48
CA GLU A 219 -28.73 5.26 -18.82
C GLU A 219 -29.65 6.48 -18.69
N ILE A 220 -29.13 7.62 -18.20
CA ILE A 220 -29.88 8.88 -18.12
C ILE A 220 -30.42 9.27 -19.49
N ARG A 221 -29.60 9.17 -20.54
CA ARG A 221 -30.02 9.44 -21.91
C ARG A 221 -31.13 8.52 -22.40
N ARG A 222 -31.06 7.22 -22.07
CA ARG A 222 -32.06 6.22 -22.48
C ARG A 222 -33.39 6.44 -21.77
N LEU A 223 -33.37 6.90 -20.52
CA LEU A 223 -34.56 7.06 -19.68
C LEU A 223 -35.25 8.42 -19.84
N ALA A 224 -34.53 9.44 -20.31
CA ALA A 224 -35.09 10.77 -20.50
C ALA A 224 -36.20 10.76 -21.58
N GLY A 225 -37.36 11.32 -21.25
CA GLY A 225 -38.48 11.44 -22.20
C GLY A 225 -38.29 12.59 -23.21
N HIS A 226 -37.47 13.58 -22.87
CA HIS A 226 -37.17 14.75 -23.70
C HIS A 226 -35.83 15.41 -23.33
N ASP A 227 -35.31 16.28 -24.20
CA ASP A 227 -33.98 16.88 -24.09
C ASP A 227 -33.77 17.76 -22.85
N GLU A 228 -34.82 18.43 -22.37
CA GLU A 228 -34.72 19.24 -21.15
C GLU A 228 -34.55 18.36 -19.91
N GLN A 229 -35.32 17.28 -19.79
CA GLN A 229 -35.15 16.31 -18.71
C GLN A 229 -33.74 15.69 -18.77
N PHE A 230 -33.27 15.29 -19.96
CA PHE A 230 -31.92 14.77 -20.15
C PHE A 230 -30.85 15.72 -19.62
N ARG A 231 -30.90 17.01 -20.00
CA ARG A 231 -29.92 18.02 -19.56
C ARG A 231 -29.95 18.25 -18.05
N ASN A 232 -31.13 18.31 -17.45
CA ASN A 232 -31.29 18.52 -16.02
C ASN A 232 -30.73 17.34 -15.21
N GLU A 233 -31.08 16.11 -15.59
CA GLU A 233 -30.59 14.90 -14.92
C GLU A 233 -29.08 14.72 -15.09
N LEU A 234 -28.55 14.94 -16.29
CA LEU A 234 -27.11 14.87 -16.54
C LEU A 234 -26.35 15.88 -15.69
N THR A 235 -26.81 17.14 -15.65
CA THR A 235 -26.18 18.19 -14.84
C THR A 235 -26.23 17.85 -13.34
N GLY A 236 -27.37 17.34 -12.85
CA GLY A 236 -27.52 16.90 -11.46
C GLY A 236 -26.58 15.76 -11.09
N TYR A 237 -26.43 14.80 -11.99
CA TYR A 237 -25.49 13.69 -11.83
C TYR A 237 -24.03 14.18 -11.81
N GLU A 238 -23.61 14.99 -12.79
CA GLU A 238 -22.25 15.54 -12.87
C GLU A 238 -21.87 16.35 -11.63
N ASN A 239 -22.79 17.16 -11.10
CA ASN A 239 -22.60 17.94 -9.87
C ASN A 239 -22.45 17.06 -8.62
N SER A 240 -22.94 15.82 -8.66
CA SER A 240 -22.87 14.88 -7.54
C SER A 240 -21.62 13.98 -7.60
N LEU A 241 -20.85 14.04 -8.68
CA LEU A 241 -19.63 13.25 -8.83
C LEU A 241 -18.49 13.76 -7.95
N VAL A 242 -17.70 12.83 -7.43
CA VAL A 242 -16.49 13.13 -6.66
C VAL A 242 -15.27 12.60 -7.38
N ASN A 243 -14.15 13.34 -7.31
CA ASN A 243 -12.88 12.83 -7.83
C ASN A 243 -12.46 11.58 -7.05
N VAL A 244 -12.22 10.47 -7.77
CA VAL A 244 -11.88 9.17 -7.17
C VAL A 244 -10.60 9.23 -6.31
N GLU A 245 -9.64 10.09 -6.63
CA GLU A 245 -8.43 10.27 -5.81
C GLU A 245 -8.77 10.86 -4.44
N VAL A 246 -9.74 11.78 -4.37
CA VAL A 246 -10.21 12.37 -3.11
C VAL A 246 -10.94 11.32 -2.27
N VAL A 247 -11.80 10.52 -2.90
CA VAL A 247 -12.49 9.41 -2.24
C VAL A 247 -11.48 8.39 -1.70
N LEU A 248 -10.50 8.00 -2.51
CA LEU A 248 -9.45 7.05 -2.12
C LEU A 248 -8.65 7.54 -0.89
N ARG A 249 -8.24 8.81 -0.86
CA ARG A 249 -7.51 9.39 0.28
C ARG A 249 -8.36 9.52 1.56
N ARG A 250 -9.68 9.47 1.45
CA ARG A 250 -10.62 9.47 2.59
C ARG A 250 -11.12 8.08 2.95
N ASN A 251 -10.73 7.06 2.19
CA ASN A 251 -11.13 5.68 2.42
C ASN A 251 -10.59 5.18 3.76
N VAL A 252 -11.48 4.75 4.64
CA VAL A 252 -11.19 4.21 5.98
C VAL A 252 -11.59 2.75 6.14
N ALA A 253 -11.98 2.07 5.06
CA ALA A 253 -12.44 0.67 5.11
C ALA A 253 -11.30 -0.33 5.39
N TYR A 254 -10.04 0.12 5.37
CA TYR A 254 -8.86 -0.65 5.81
C TYR A 254 -8.90 -1.05 7.30
N LYS A 255 -9.87 -0.58 8.08
CA LYS A 255 -10.06 -0.99 9.47
C LYS A 255 -10.31 -2.50 9.64
N THR A 256 -10.72 -3.19 8.58
CA THR A 256 -10.89 -4.66 8.58
C THR A 256 -9.60 -5.42 8.24
N LEU A 257 -8.53 -4.72 7.85
CA LEU A 257 -7.23 -5.30 7.53
C LEU A 257 -6.50 -5.73 8.82
N PHE A 258 -5.85 -6.89 8.80
CA PHE A 258 -5.16 -7.42 9.98
C PHE A 258 -4.05 -6.48 10.50
N HIS A 259 -3.36 -5.75 9.62
CA HIS A 259 -2.37 -4.74 10.00
C HIS A 259 -2.96 -3.62 10.88
N TYR A 260 -4.21 -3.22 10.62
CA TYR A 260 -4.89 -2.22 11.42
C TYR A 260 -5.21 -2.77 12.82
N GLU A 261 -5.72 -4.00 12.89
CA GLU A 261 -6.01 -4.65 14.16
C GLU A 261 -4.73 -4.90 14.99
N TRP A 262 -3.60 -5.24 14.38
CA TRP A 262 -2.31 -5.30 15.09
C TRP A 262 -1.93 -3.95 15.69
N LEU A 263 -2.00 -2.87 14.91
CA LEU A 263 -1.67 -1.53 15.40
C LEU A 263 -2.60 -1.11 16.56
N LYS A 264 -3.90 -1.38 16.42
CA LYS A 264 -4.90 -1.12 17.45
C LYS A 264 -4.62 -1.91 18.72
N HIS A 265 -4.28 -3.19 18.60
CA HIS A 265 -3.90 -4.05 19.72
C HIS A 265 -2.66 -3.50 20.44
N ASP A 266 -1.60 -3.13 19.71
CA ASP A 266 -0.40 -2.58 20.34
C ASP A 266 -0.63 -1.24 21.04
N ILE A 267 -1.49 -0.38 20.48
CA ILE A 267 -1.90 0.87 21.14
C ILE A 267 -2.69 0.56 22.40
N GLN A 268 -3.62 -0.40 22.37
CA GLN A 268 -4.40 -0.80 23.54
C GLN A 268 -3.52 -1.39 24.65
N GLU A 269 -2.57 -2.25 24.30
CA GLU A 269 -1.62 -2.83 25.26
C GLU A 269 -0.70 -1.76 25.88
N TYR A 270 -0.23 -0.81 25.07
CA TYR A 270 0.51 0.33 25.57
C TYR A 270 -0.31 1.16 26.57
N LEU A 271 -1.58 1.46 26.26
CA LEU A 271 -2.46 2.25 27.13
C LEU A 271 -2.81 1.52 28.44
N LYS A 272 -2.97 0.19 28.41
CA LYS A 272 -3.32 -0.60 29.60
C LYS A 272 -2.13 -0.84 30.51
N ASN A 273 -1.01 -1.27 29.94
CA ASN A 273 0.07 -1.89 30.70
C ASN A 273 1.37 -1.05 30.67
N GLY A 274 1.48 -0.01 29.82
CA GLY A 274 2.73 0.70 29.58
C GLY A 274 3.84 -0.19 28.98
N VAL A 275 3.44 -1.38 28.49
CA VAL A 275 4.30 -2.45 27.99
C VAL A 275 4.62 -2.22 26.51
N PRO A 276 5.86 -2.53 26.06
CA PRO A 276 6.28 -2.42 24.67
C PRO A 276 5.43 -3.26 23.70
N LYS A 277 5.47 -2.88 22.41
CA LYS A 277 4.88 -3.63 21.29
C LYS A 277 5.17 -5.11 21.43
N SER A 278 4.12 -5.94 21.44
CA SER A 278 4.30 -7.38 21.32
C SER A 278 4.87 -7.67 19.92
N GLN A 279 5.86 -8.55 19.81
CA GLN A 279 6.23 -9.08 18.50
C GLN A 279 5.00 -9.84 17.99
N ALA A 280 4.21 -9.20 17.12
CA ALA A 280 2.91 -9.67 16.61
C ALA A 280 2.95 -11.00 15.83
N ALA A 281 4.03 -11.77 15.96
CA ALA A 281 4.26 -13.04 15.27
C ALA A 281 3.75 -14.29 16.01
N THR A 282 3.01 -14.18 17.13
CA THR A 282 2.57 -15.36 17.90
C THR A 282 1.07 -15.56 18.05
N SER A 283 0.22 -14.65 17.57
CA SER A 283 -1.24 -14.84 17.58
C SER A 283 -1.85 -14.59 16.20
N VAL A 284 -1.60 -15.50 15.27
CA VAL A 284 -2.52 -15.66 14.14
C VAL A 284 -3.87 -16.13 14.73
N PRO A 285 -4.98 -15.42 14.53
CA PRO A 285 -6.28 -15.97 14.91
C PRO A 285 -6.50 -17.22 14.05
N LYS A 286 -6.65 -18.37 14.71
CA LYS A 286 -7.18 -19.57 14.05
C LYS A 286 -8.53 -19.16 13.46
N LYS A 287 -8.61 -19.14 12.13
CA LYS A 287 -9.89 -19.00 11.41
C LYS A 287 -10.81 -20.12 11.92
N GLY A 288 -11.94 -19.72 12.50
CA GLY A 288 -13.18 -20.48 12.42
C GLY A 288 -13.89 -20.13 11.12
#